data_AF-A0A2T9ZWJ8-F1
#
_entry.id   AF-A0A2T9ZWJ8-F1
#
_cell.length_a   1.000
_cell.length_b   1.000
_cell.length_c   1.000
_cell.angle_alpha   90.00
_cell.angle_beta   90.00
_cell.angle_gamma   90.00
#
_symmetry.space_group_name_H-M   'P 1'
#
loop_
_entity.id
_entity.type
_entity.pdbx_description
1 polymer ?
#
loop_
_entity_poly.entity_id
_entity_poly.type
_entity_poly.pdbx_seq_one_letter_code
_entity_poly.pdbx_strand_id
1 'polypeptide(L)'
;MPANEKRLPGRIQRAGIKPYAERLQALQEAQAVYEALVEATYDMDQAVPNERLALFDRLWFSRGEAGPFVGARQAWRQLEADLEQWEQELESETVLLCQDVLGIEVGDIVVVEAGKSLVRVEVEGMDVYTYEDHVMFTVWGRRFRKDGLPGKRTEHFSIVVEND
;
A
#
# COMPACT_ATOMS: atom_id res chain seq x y z
N MET A 1 -12.24 5.77 26.83
CA MET A 1 -13.38 6.63 26.42
C MET A 1 -14.28 5.81 25.52
N PRO A 2 -15.61 6.02 25.43
CA PRO A 2 -16.36 5.33 24.40
C PRO A 2 -15.78 5.78 23.05
N ALA A 3 -15.24 4.84 22.28
CA ALA A 3 -14.79 5.11 20.91
C ALA A 3 -15.99 5.70 20.17
N ASN A 4 -15.78 6.83 19.48
CA ASN A 4 -16.82 7.46 18.68
C ASN A 4 -17.27 6.42 17.65
N GLU A 5 -18.48 5.87 17.82
CA GLU A 5 -19.04 4.94 16.84
C GLU A 5 -19.37 5.72 15.57
N LYS A 6 -18.51 5.59 14.55
CA LYS A 6 -18.70 6.24 13.26
C LYS A 6 -19.39 5.25 12.32
N ARG A 7 -20.51 5.66 11.73
CA ARG A 7 -21.14 4.88 10.66
C ARG A 7 -20.46 5.24 9.35
N LEU A 8 -19.80 4.26 8.73
CA LEU A 8 -19.20 4.47 7.43
C LEU A 8 -20.24 4.31 6.33
N PRO A 9 -20.19 5.16 5.30
CA PRO A 9 -21.08 5.00 4.16
C PRO A 9 -20.60 3.82 3.30
N GLY A 10 -21.52 3.13 2.63
CA GLY A 10 -21.16 2.12 1.63
C GLY A 10 -20.62 2.72 0.33
N ARG A 11 -20.83 4.03 0.11
CA ARG A 11 -20.39 4.79 -1.07
C ARG A 11 -20.04 6.22 -0.71
N ILE A 12 -19.08 6.81 -1.41
CA ILE A 12 -18.71 8.22 -1.28
C ILE A 12 -19.03 8.93 -2.59
N GLN A 13 -19.66 10.10 -2.52
CA GLN A 13 -19.88 10.93 -3.70
C GLN A 13 -18.54 11.42 -4.26
N ARG A 14 -18.41 11.55 -5.58
CA ARG A 14 -17.20 12.09 -6.23
C ARG A 14 -16.77 13.46 -5.66
N ALA A 15 -17.75 14.29 -5.27
CA ALA A 15 -17.50 15.57 -4.62
C ALA A 15 -16.73 15.46 -3.28
N GLY A 16 -16.90 14.35 -2.56
CA GLY A 16 -16.23 14.09 -1.28
C GLY A 16 -14.74 13.80 -1.41
N ILE A 17 -14.30 13.27 -2.56
CA ILE A 17 -12.87 13.01 -2.82
C ILE A 17 -12.18 14.13 -3.61
N LYS A 18 -12.96 15.06 -4.18
CA LYS A 18 -12.44 16.16 -5.01
C LYS A 18 -11.29 16.95 -4.34
N PRO A 19 -11.33 17.27 -3.03
CA PRO A 19 -10.22 17.97 -2.37
C PRO A 19 -8.91 17.18 -2.36
N TYR A 20 -8.96 15.86 -2.54
CA TYR A 20 -7.83 14.95 -2.45
C TYR A 20 -7.37 14.43 -3.80
N ALA A 21 -7.92 14.94 -4.91
CA ALA A 21 -7.67 14.42 -6.26
C ALA A 21 -6.18 14.45 -6.64
N GLU A 22 -5.48 15.55 -6.38
CA GLU A 22 -4.03 15.67 -6.66
C GLU A 22 -3.21 14.69 -5.81
N ARG A 23 -3.59 14.49 -4.54
CA ARG A 23 -2.92 13.58 -3.63
C ARG A 23 -3.14 12.11 -4.02
N LEU A 24 -4.35 11.75 -4.43
CA LEU A 24 -4.67 10.44 -4.98
C LEU A 24 -3.86 10.16 -6.25
N GLN A 25 -3.78 11.12 -7.17
CA GLN A 25 -3.01 10.98 -8.39
C GLN A 25 -1.51 10.82 -8.09
N ALA A 26 -0.94 11.66 -7.22
CA ALA A 26 0.46 11.58 -6.85
C ALA A 26 0.80 10.24 -6.18
N LEU A 27 -0.07 9.74 -5.30
CA LEU A 27 0.10 8.44 -4.66
C LEU A 27 0.07 7.30 -5.70
N GLN A 28 -0.88 7.35 -6.65
CA GLN A 28 -0.98 6.36 -7.73
C GLN A 28 0.28 6.36 -8.62
N GLU A 29 0.77 7.55 -9.01
CA GLU A 29 2.00 7.67 -9.79
C GLU A 29 3.21 7.14 -9.02
N ALA A 30 3.31 7.45 -7.72
CA ALA A 30 4.40 6.97 -6.88
C ALA A 30 4.38 5.45 -6.69
N GLN A 31 3.20 4.85 -6.48
CA GLN A 31 3.02 3.39 -6.43
C GLN A 31 3.44 2.73 -7.73
N ALA A 32 3.02 3.26 -8.88
CA ALA A 32 3.40 2.71 -10.19
C ALA A 32 4.91 2.77 -10.44
N VAL A 33 5.57 3.85 -10.03
CA VAL A 33 7.03 3.97 -10.11
C VAL A 33 7.72 2.98 -9.17
N TYR A 34 7.23 2.85 -7.93
CA TYR A 34 7.74 1.89 -6.95
C TYR A 34 7.65 0.45 -7.48
N GLU A 35 6.49 0.02 -7.96
CA GLU A 35 6.28 -1.31 -8.53
C GLU A 35 7.23 -1.59 -9.70
N ALA A 36 7.38 -0.63 -10.62
CA ALA A 36 8.30 -0.77 -11.75
C ALA A 36 9.77 -0.89 -11.30
N LEU A 37 10.19 -0.17 -10.25
CA LEU A 37 11.54 -0.26 -9.71
C LEU A 37 11.78 -1.59 -8.97
N VAL A 38 10.78 -2.08 -8.23
CA VAL A 38 10.83 -3.39 -7.57
C VAL A 38 10.97 -4.50 -8.63
N GLU A 39 10.14 -4.49 -9.67
CA GLU A 39 10.23 -5.43 -10.79
C GLU A 39 11.61 -5.39 -11.45
N ALA A 40 12.10 -4.20 -11.80
CA ALA A 40 13.42 -4.02 -12.39
C ALA A 40 14.56 -4.54 -11.49
N THR A 41 14.43 -4.38 -10.17
CA THR A 41 15.41 -4.87 -9.20
C THR A 41 15.44 -6.39 -9.16
N TYR A 42 14.27 -7.05 -9.16
CA TYR A 42 14.17 -8.50 -9.26
C TYR A 42 14.74 -9.04 -10.57
N ASP A 43 14.37 -8.44 -11.70
CA ASP A 43 14.88 -8.81 -13.03
C ASP A 43 16.40 -8.73 -13.09
N MET A 44 16.95 -7.64 -12.54
CA MET A 44 18.39 -7.44 -12.47
C MET A 44 19.04 -8.55 -11.65
N ASP A 45 18.58 -8.84 -10.43
CA ASP A 45 19.20 -9.86 -9.56
C ASP A 45 19.21 -11.24 -10.23
N GLN A 46 18.15 -11.59 -10.97
CA GLN A 46 18.04 -12.86 -11.69
C GLN A 46 18.83 -12.94 -13.00
N ALA A 47 19.15 -11.81 -13.64
CA ALA A 47 19.72 -11.79 -14.98
C ALA A 47 21.07 -12.52 -15.10
N VAL A 48 21.99 -12.31 -14.16
CA VAL A 48 23.35 -12.90 -14.19
C VAL A 48 23.88 -13.13 -12.76
N PRO A 49 24.31 -14.36 -12.42
CA PRO A 49 24.95 -14.66 -11.14
C PRO A 49 26.22 -13.84 -10.89
N ASN A 50 26.48 -13.53 -9.62
CA ASN A 50 27.60 -12.66 -9.21
C ASN A 50 28.97 -13.22 -9.63
N GLU A 51 29.16 -14.53 -9.59
CA GLU A 51 30.40 -15.18 -10.00
C GLU A 51 30.68 -14.94 -11.49
N ARG A 52 29.61 -14.95 -12.30
CA ARG A 52 29.71 -14.72 -13.74
C ARG A 52 29.98 -13.25 -14.06
N LEU A 53 29.41 -12.31 -13.30
CA LEU A 53 29.74 -10.88 -13.40
C LEU A 53 31.21 -10.62 -13.06
N ALA A 54 31.72 -11.21 -11.97
CA ALA A 54 33.13 -11.10 -11.58
C ALA A 54 34.08 -11.70 -12.62
N LEU A 55 33.70 -12.81 -13.26
CA LEU A 55 34.44 -13.39 -14.38
C LEU A 55 34.46 -12.46 -15.60
N PHE A 56 33.33 -11.83 -15.96
CA PHE A 56 33.31 -10.86 -17.06
C PHE A 56 34.18 -9.64 -16.77
N ASP A 57 34.16 -9.13 -15.54
CA ASP A 57 35.01 -8.03 -15.12
C ASP A 57 36.51 -8.37 -15.25
N ARG A 58 36.90 -9.60 -14.86
CA ARG A 58 38.27 -10.11 -15.02
C ARG A 58 38.66 -10.27 -16.49
N LEU A 59 37.79 -10.83 -17.31
CA LEU A 59 38.10 -11.13 -18.71
C LEU A 59 38.13 -9.87 -19.59
N TRP A 60 37.18 -8.96 -19.41
CA TRP A 60 36.99 -7.82 -20.31
C TRP A 60 37.79 -6.58 -19.88
N PHE A 61 37.88 -6.33 -18.58
CA PHE A 61 38.55 -5.14 -18.04
C PHE A 61 39.88 -5.46 -17.36
N SER A 62 40.28 -6.74 -17.28
CA SER A 62 41.46 -7.17 -16.51
C SER A 62 41.43 -6.69 -15.06
N ARG A 63 40.22 -6.50 -14.50
CA ARG A 63 40.01 -6.04 -13.12
C ARG A 63 39.75 -7.24 -12.19
N GLY A 64 40.14 -7.11 -10.92
CA GLY A 64 39.85 -8.10 -9.87
C GLY A 64 38.36 -8.16 -9.50
N GLU A 65 38.04 -8.54 -8.27
CA GLU A 65 36.65 -8.71 -7.77
C GLU A 65 35.82 -7.42 -7.66
N ALA A 66 36.35 -6.27 -8.08
CA ALA A 66 35.72 -4.96 -8.02
C ALA A 66 35.70 -4.27 -9.38
N GLY A 67 35.14 -4.94 -10.39
CA GLY A 67 34.94 -4.37 -11.72
C GLY A 67 33.58 -3.67 -11.88
N PRO A 68 33.37 -2.98 -13.02
CA PRO A 68 32.17 -2.19 -13.26
C PRO A 68 30.87 -2.99 -13.18
N PHE A 69 30.85 -4.27 -13.57
CA PHE A 69 29.63 -5.07 -13.48
C PHE A 69 29.27 -5.44 -12.04
N VAL A 70 30.25 -5.85 -11.24
CA VAL A 70 30.05 -6.08 -9.80
C VAL A 70 29.68 -4.77 -9.09
N GLY A 71 30.31 -3.65 -9.46
CA GLY A 71 29.97 -2.33 -8.91
C GLY A 71 28.54 -1.89 -9.24
N ALA A 72 28.08 -2.11 -10.48
CA ALA A 72 26.70 -1.84 -10.86
C ALA A 72 25.71 -2.70 -10.06
N ARG A 73 25.98 -4.00 -9.89
CA ARG A 73 25.17 -4.89 -9.04
C ARG A 73 25.08 -4.40 -7.59
N GLN A 74 26.19 -3.92 -7.03
CA GLN A 74 26.20 -3.36 -5.67
C GLN A 74 25.39 -2.07 -5.57
N ALA A 75 25.47 -1.19 -6.56
CA ALA A 75 24.64 0.02 -6.61
C ALA A 75 23.14 -0.33 -6.68
N TRP A 76 22.77 -1.34 -7.48
CA TRP A 76 21.40 -1.84 -7.53
C TRP A 76 20.92 -2.41 -6.20
N ARG A 77 21.75 -3.17 -5.48
CA ARG A 77 21.40 -3.64 -4.13
C ARG A 77 21.22 -2.53 -3.12
N GLN A 78 21.93 -1.42 -3.26
CA GLN A 78 21.71 -0.28 -2.38
C GLN A 78 20.32 0.33 -2.60
N LEU A 79 19.81 0.29 -3.84
CA LEU A 79 18.44 0.72 -4.14
C LEU A 79 17.39 -0.18 -3.47
N GLU A 80 17.67 -1.46 -3.19
CA GLU A 80 16.73 -2.33 -2.46
C GLU A 80 16.40 -1.75 -1.08
N ALA A 81 17.41 -1.27 -0.35
CA ALA A 81 17.21 -0.64 0.96
C ALA A 81 16.40 0.66 0.86
N ASP A 82 16.63 1.45 -0.19
CA ASP A 82 15.87 2.67 -0.45
C ASP A 82 14.41 2.35 -0.82
N LEU A 83 14.18 1.25 -1.56
CA LEU A 83 12.84 0.75 -1.91
C LEU A 83 12.08 0.26 -0.68
N GLU A 84 12.71 -0.46 0.25
CA GLU A 84 12.08 -0.86 1.53
C GLU A 84 11.61 0.36 2.34
N GLN A 85 12.37 1.45 2.32
CA GLN A 85 11.95 2.70 2.95
C GLN A 85 10.77 3.35 2.20
N TRP A 86 10.83 3.40 0.87
CA TRP A 86 9.75 3.94 0.05
C TRP A 86 8.44 3.16 0.23
N GLU A 87 8.50 1.84 0.39
CA GLU A 87 7.33 1.02 0.69
C GLU A 87 6.61 1.50 1.95
N GLN A 88 7.36 1.71 3.04
CA GLN A 88 6.81 2.18 4.31
C GLN A 88 6.24 3.60 4.20
N GLU A 89 6.90 4.48 3.45
CA GLU A 89 6.42 5.84 3.20
C GLU A 89 5.12 5.84 2.39
N LEU A 90 5.03 5.00 1.35
CA LEU A 90 3.82 4.83 0.54
C LEU A 90 2.68 4.20 1.34
N GLU A 91 2.93 3.17 2.13
CA GLU A 91 1.95 2.57 3.03
C GLU A 91 1.43 3.60 4.04
N SER A 92 2.33 4.38 4.65
CA SER A 92 1.95 5.41 5.61
C SER A 92 1.09 6.49 4.96
N GLU A 93 1.46 6.96 3.77
CA GLU A 93 0.71 7.98 3.05
C GLU A 93 -0.66 7.46 2.58
N THR A 94 -0.73 6.20 2.16
CA THR A 94 -1.97 5.51 1.80
C THR A 94 -2.95 5.49 2.98
N VAL A 95 -2.45 5.12 4.17
CA VAL A 95 -3.26 5.10 5.40
C VAL A 95 -3.71 6.52 5.76
N LEU A 96 -2.83 7.51 5.73
CA LEU A 96 -3.18 8.92 6.03
C LEU A 96 -4.25 9.45 5.08
N LEU A 97 -4.14 9.17 3.79
CA LEU A 97 -5.13 9.54 2.80
C LEU A 97 -6.49 8.88 3.09
N CYS A 98 -6.50 7.61 3.46
CA CYS A 98 -7.73 6.93 3.88
C CYS A 98 -8.34 7.58 5.12
N GLN A 99 -7.52 7.95 6.11
CA GLN A 99 -7.99 8.62 7.32
C GLN A 99 -8.63 9.98 7.01
N ASP A 100 -8.00 10.77 6.15
CA ASP A 100 -8.49 12.10 5.76
C ASP A 100 -9.77 12.03 4.92
N VAL A 101 -9.90 11.03 4.05
CA VAL A 101 -11.10 10.87 3.21
C VAL A 101 -12.27 10.28 4.00
N LEU A 102 -12.01 9.23 4.80
CA LEU A 102 -13.05 8.48 5.51
C LEU A 102 -13.39 9.09 6.88
N GLY A 103 -12.52 9.94 7.42
CA GLY A 103 -12.67 10.56 8.73
C GLY A 103 -12.59 9.55 9.88
N ILE A 104 -11.83 8.47 9.73
CA ILE A 104 -11.61 7.41 10.72
C ILE A 104 -10.12 7.17 10.94
N GLU A 105 -9.74 6.61 12.09
CA GLU A 105 -8.36 6.22 12.40
C GLU A 105 -8.25 4.72 12.72
N VAL A 106 -7.04 4.17 12.70
CA VAL A 106 -6.79 2.82 13.24
C VAL A 106 -7.13 2.80 14.73
N GLY A 107 -7.91 1.81 15.16
CA GLY A 107 -8.46 1.71 16.51
C GLY A 107 -9.85 2.35 16.69
N ASP A 108 -10.36 3.10 15.71
CA ASP A 108 -11.75 3.56 15.73
C ASP A 108 -12.71 2.36 15.65
N ILE A 109 -13.88 2.48 16.31
CA ILE A 109 -14.97 1.53 16.15
C ILE A 109 -15.94 2.07 15.10
N VAL A 110 -16.09 1.33 14.02
CA VAL A 110 -16.96 1.69 12.90
C VAL A 110 -18.13 0.72 12.79
N VAL A 111 -19.28 1.25 12.35
CA VAL A 111 -20.47 0.45 12.05
C VAL A 111 -20.62 0.35 10.54
N VAL A 112 -20.59 -0.89 10.04
CA VAL A 112 -20.64 -1.20 8.61
C VAL A 112 -21.71 -2.21 8.26
N GLU A 113 -22.23 -2.15 7.05
CA GLU A 113 -23.19 -3.11 6.52
C GLU A 113 -22.45 -4.34 5.97
N ALA A 114 -22.64 -5.49 6.61
CA ALA A 114 -22.16 -6.79 6.15
C ALA A 114 -23.37 -7.64 5.69
N GLY A 115 -23.67 -7.58 4.39
CA GLY A 115 -24.85 -8.23 3.81
C GLY A 115 -26.14 -7.59 4.32
N LYS A 116 -26.94 -8.33 5.11
CA LYS A 116 -28.21 -7.83 5.69
C LYS A 116 -28.08 -7.35 7.13
N SER A 117 -26.86 -7.23 7.66
CA SER A 117 -26.64 -6.96 9.08
C SER A 117 -25.63 -5.84 9.28
N LEU A 118 -25.88 -4.98 10.27
CA LEU A 118 -24.91 -4.01 10.75
C LEU A 118 -23.95 -4.70 11.71
N VAL A 119 -22.65 -4.48 11.52
CA VAL A 119 -21.60 -5.03 12.37
C VAL A 119 -20.69 -3.91 12.86
N ARG A 120 -20.25 -4.02 14.11
CA ARG A 120 -19.24 -3.14 14.70
C ARG A 120 -17.87 -3.74 14.44
N VAL A 121 -16.93 -2.94 13.95
CA VAL A 121 -15.57 -3.35 13.61
C VAL A 121 -14.60 -2.37 14.25
N GLU A 122 -13.59 -2.87 14.95
CA GLU A 122 -12.41 -2.09 15.37
C GLU A 122 -11.45 -2.05 14.19
N VAL A 123 -11.17 -0.86 13.65
CA VAL A 123 -10.34 -0.67 12.47
C VAL A 123 -8.89 -1.10 12.78
N GLU A 124 -8.35 -2.03 12.00
CA GLU A 124 -6.95 -2.47 12.10
C GLU A 124 -6.10 -1.94 10.94
N GLY A 125 -6.71 -1.67 9.78
CA GLY A 125 -6.00 -1.13 8.63
C GLY A 125 -6.92 -0.66 7.52
N MET A 126 -6.33 0.09 6.60
CA MET A 126 -7.02 0.76 5.50
C MET A 126 -6.10 0.80 4.28
N ASP A 127 -6.70 0.81 3.10
CA ASP A 127 -6.01 0.90 1.82
C ASP A 127 -6.92 1.60 0.78
N VAL A 128 -6.33 2.11 -0.28
CA VAL A 128 -7.06 2.70 -1.42
C VAL A 128 -6.55 2.11 -2.72
N TYR A 129 -7.48 1.60 -3.52
CA TYR A 129 -7.22 1.14 -4.87
C TYR A 129 -7.76 2.16 -5.87
N THR A 130 -6.90 2.53 -6.82
CA THR A 130 -7.28 3.32 -7.97
C THR A 130 -7.18 2.46 -9.22
N TYR A 131 -8.29 2.30 -9.92
CA TYR A 131 -8.36 1.72 -11.26
C TYR A 131 -8.81 2.82 -12.22
N GLU A 132 -8.51 2.69 -13.51
CA GLU A 132 -8.72 3.70 -14.58
C GLU A 132 -9.78 4.78 -14.26
N ASP A 133 -11.02 4.39 -13.98
CA ASP A 133 -12.13 5.31 -13.66
C ASP A 133 -12.78 5.10 -12.27
N HIS A 134 -12.15 4.36 -11.37
CA HIS A 134 -12.72 3.98 -10.09
C HIS A 134 -11.74 4.13 -8.92
N VAL A 135 -12.19 4.81 -7.87
CA VAL A 135 -11.50 4.85 -6.58
C VAL A 135 -12.28 4.01 -5.58
N MET A 136 -11.60 3.09 -4.91
CA MET A 136 -12.19 2.21 -3.91
C MET A 136 -11.31 2.18 -2.65
N PHE A 137 -11.89 2.64 -1.54
CA PHE A 137 -11.26 2.51 -0.23
C PHE A 137 -11.62 1.16 0.36
N THR A 138 -10.65 0.48 0.95
CA THR A 138 -10.86 -0.78 1.68
C THR A 138 -10.44 -0.57 3.12
N VAL A 139 -11.27 -1.07 4.04
CA VAL A 139 -11.00 -1.00 5.48
C VAL A 139 -11.21 -2.39 6.05
N TRP A 140 -10.35 -2.78 6.98
CA TRP A 140 -10.48 -4.06 7.66
C TRP A 140 -10.21 -3.95 9.16
N GLY A 141 -10.72 -4.94 9.88
CA GLY A 141 -10.41 -5.07 11.30
C GLY A 141 -11.29 -6.07 12.03
N ARG A 142 -11.20 -6.08 13.36
CA ARG A 142 -11.86 -7.09 14.20
C ARG A 142 -13.32 -6.79 14.41
N ARG A 143 -14.17 -7.73 14.04
CA ARG A 143 -15.60 -7.66 14.31
C ARG A 143 -15.91 -7.91 15.78
N PHE A 144 -16.72 -7.04 16.37
CA PHE A 144 -17.28 -7.24 17.70
C PHE A 144 -18.34 -8.35 17.72
N ARG A 145 -18.36 -9.09 18.82
CA ARG A 145 -19.40 -10.07 19.13
C ARG A 145 -20.65 -9.39 19.70
N LYS A 146 -21.74 -10.16 19.85
CA LYS A 146 -23.00 -9.67 20.46
C LYS A 146 -22.84 -9.25 21.92
N ASP A 147 -21.84 -9.79 22.62
CA ASP A 147 -21.50 -9.45 24.02
C ASP A 147 -20.70 -8.14 24.14
N GLY A 148 -20.37 -7.48 23.02
CA GLY A 148 -19.66 -6.21 23.00
C GLY A 148 -18.13 -6.32 23.07
N LEU A 149 -17.56 -7.53 23.06
CA LEU A 149 -16.11 -7.73 23.03
C LEU A 149 -15.58 -7.97 21.59
N PRO A 150 -14.33 -7.57 21.28
CA PRO A 150 -13.69 -7.90 20.01
C PRO A 150 -13.69 -9.41 19.77
N GLY A 151 -14.16 -9.80 18.59
CA GLY A 151 -14.15 -11.18 18.12
C GLY A 151 -12.79 -11.62 17.57
N LYS A 152 -12.75 -12.85 17.04
CA LYS A 152 -11.58 -13.39 16.32
C LYS A 152 -11.69 -13.22 14.80
N ARG A 153 -12.84 -12.77 14.32
CA ARG A 153 -13.13 -12.66 12.88
C ARG A 153 -12.73 -11.25 12.42
N THR A 154 -11.85 -11.19 11.43
CA THR A 154 -11.60 -9.98 10.67
C THR A 154 -12.68 -9.83 9.61
N GLU A 155 -13.20 -8.62 9.44
CA GLU A 155 -14.07 -8.27 8.33
C GLU A 155 -13.34 -7.27 7.44
N HIS A 156 -13.54 -7.41 6.13
CA HIS A 156 -13.09 -6.46 5.12
C HIS A 156 -14.34 -5.85 4.48
N PHE A 157 -14.31 -4.55 4.25
CA PHE A 157 -15.37 -3.86 3.53
C PHE A 157 -14.80 -2.76 2.67
N SER A 158 -15.47 -2.52 1.54
CA SER A 158 -15.04 -1.56 0.53
C SER A 158 -16.06 -0.44 0.41
N ILE A 159 -15.55 0.78 0.24
CA ILE A 159 -16.31 2.00 0.06
C ILE A 159 -15.96 2.52 -1.33
N VAL A 160 -16.92 2.44 -2.24
CA VAL A 160 -16.74 2.80 -3.65
C VAL A 160 -17.06 4.28 -3.84
N VAL A 161 -16.21 4.99 -4.58
CA VAL A 161 -16.52 6.35 -5.02
C VAL A 161 -17.46 6.28 -6.22
N GLU A 162 -18.54 7.06 -6.18
CA GLU A 162 -19.51 7.11 -7.28
C GLU A 162 -18.88 7.64 -8.57
N ASN A 163 -19.16 6.96 -9.69
CA ASN A 163 -18.88 7.47 -11.02
C ASN A 163 -19.95 8.49 -11.42
N ASP A 164 -19.57 9.48 -12.23
CA ASP A 164 -20.51 10.45 -12.81
C ASP A 164 -21.48 9.80 -13.80
#